data_AF-A0A7X7F3B2-F1
#
_entry.id   AF-A0A7X7F3B2-F1
#
_cell.length_a   1.000
_cell.length_b   1.000
_cell.length_c   1.000
_cell.angle_alpha   90.00
_cell.angle_beta   90.00
_cell.angle_gamma   90.00
#
_symmetry.space_group_name_H-M   'P 1'
#
loop_
_entity.id
_entity.type
_entity.pdbx_description
1 polymer ?
#
loop_
_entity_poly.entity_id
_entity_poly.type
_entity_poly.pdbx_seq_one_letter_code
_entity_poly.pdbx_strand_id
1 'polypeptide(L)'
;MRPIDGGRPLVEDLRAGWRSFVAFDLLCKVISFALFAPLSAWLLRAILHGGGKMVVSNLELVSFFASWRGLLFIAVWATGGIAAWCFELGGLVLISLGVRQGETVSTSAALRFLFGHFARLLELGFRQFLVLGAAGACFLATVAATKATLLRGGDIYYYLTVRPAEYWWAAIIVAAAAIAAGAAIVLLLVRWLFAVPVLLLEGTGAQTAMAESRRLTREIGLRRIAMPLAGWALLIVLLLVLAASVHGVSRRALMAVAGGRVSLVIAMAGALLALDLLLTVAVGLIAAVSFACVVARLYAAARPAQRLPEALSVAADGRKRSVPVGLAVFGAAAAMAGLAVVFSHSLINQISFDREVQVTAHRGSALVAPENTMAALEQAIQDGADYAEIDVQQTSDGIVVLFHDTDLRRVAGVDKRTWEISYDEMKRLDIGSWFSDEFSDQRVVTLAEAMDAVRGRLKLNIELKINGHGRNLESEVVRLIRQADFESECIVTSLD
;
A
#
# COMPACT_ATOMS: atom_id res chain seq x y z
N MET A 1 6.25 -48.17 -3.68
CA MET A 1 6.07 -46.82 -3.09
C MET A 1 4.75 -46.27 -3.61
N ARG A 2 3.79 -45.93 -2.72
CA ARG A 2 2.45 -45.51 -3.15
C ARG A 2 2.50 -44.08 -3.71
N PRO A 3 1.87 -43.78 -4.87
CA PRO A 3 1.65 -42.42 -5.31
C PRO A 3 0.92 -41.63 -4.21
N ILE A 4 1.23 -40.34 -4.08
CA ILE A 4 0.42 -39.38 -3.29
C ILE A 4 -0.98 -39.20 -3.95
N ASP A 5 -1.19 -39.81 -5.11
CA ASP A 5 -2.38 -39.71 -5.93
C ASP A 5 -3.35 -40.84 -5.59
N GLY A 6 -4.25 -40.57 -4.64
CA GLY A 6 -5.62 -41.04 -4.84
C GLY A 6 -6.12 -40.35 -6.11
N GLY A 7 -6.19 -41.11 -7.22
CA GLY A 7 -6.09 -40.68 -8.62
C GLY A 7 -7.17 -39.76 -9.19
N ARG A 8 -7.81 -38.92 -8.38
CA ARG A 8 -8.79 -37.93 -8.81
C ARG A 8 -8.12 -36.58 -9.11
N PRO A 9 -8.21 -36.05 -10.35
CA PRO A 9 -7.67 -34.74 -10.72
C PRO A 9 -8.27 -33.60 -9.88
N LEU A 10 -7.46 -32.59 -9.55
CA LEU A 10 -7.90 -31.40 -8.81
C LEU A 10 -9.09 -30.68 -9.49
N VAL A 11 -9.15 -30.73 -10.83
CA VAL A 11 -10.26 -30.16 -11.62
C VAL A 11 -11.59 -30.86 -11.32
N GLU A 12 -11.58 -32.16 -11.04
CA GLU A 12 -12.80 -32.90 -10.70
C GLU A 12 -13.29 -32.57 -9.30
N ASP A 13 -12.38 -32.42 -8.33
CA ASP A 13 -12.71 -31.96 -6.99
C ASP A 13 -13.35 -30.56 -7.04
N LEU A 14 -12.78 -29.65 -7.85
CA LEU A 14 -13.33 -28.31 -8.05
C LEU A 14 -14.74 -28.36 -8.67
N ARG A 15 -14.94 -29.19 -9.70
CA ARG A 15 -16.26 -29.33 -10.36
C ARG A 15 -17.32 -29.89 -9.40
N ALA A 16 -16.96 -30.86 -8.58
CA ALA A 16 -17.89 -31.49 -7.63
C ALA A 16 -18.29 -30.53 -6.49
N GLY A 17 -17.38 -29.68 -6.01
CA GLY A 17 -17.61 -28.74 -4.91
C GLY A 17 -17.95 -27.29 -5.32
N TRP A 18 -17.97 -26.95 -6.62
CA TRP A 18 -17.96 -25.57 -7.12
C TRP A 18 -18.97 -24.64 -6.44
N ARG A 19 -20.22 -25.10 -6.27
CA ARG A 19 -21.28 -24.29 -5.64
C ARG A 19 -20.95 -23.94 -4.20
N SER A 20 -20.48 -24.90 -3.40
CA SER A 20 -20.10 -24.67 -2.01
C SER A 20 -18.87 -23.79 -1.91
N PHE A 21 -17.86 -23.99 -2.77
CA PHE A 21 -16.66 -23.15 -2.83
C PHE A 21 -17.00 -21.69 -3.11
N VAL A 22 -17.71 -21.41 -4.20
CA VAL A 22 -18.07 -20.04 -4.60
C VAL A 22 -18.95 -19.37 -3.55
N ALA A 23 -19.98 -20.07 -3.05
CA ALA A 23 -20.88 -19.48 -2.07
C ALA A 23 -20.16 -19.16 -0.75
N PHE A 24 -19.28 -20.06 -0.30
CA PHE A 24 -18.53 -19.85 0.94
C PHE A 24 -17.51 -18.72 0.82
N ASP A 25 -16.68 -18.75 -0.22
CA ASP A 25 -15.64 -17.74 -0.48
C ASP A 25 -16.23 -16.32 -0.64
N LEU A 26 -17.27 -16.17 -1.47
CA LEU A 26 -17.88 -14.87 -1.68
C LEU A 26 -18.54 -14.33 -0.40
N LEU A 27 -19.17 -15.20 0.40
CA LEU A 27 -19.75 -14.79 1.67
C LEU A 27 -18.66 -14.34 2.66
N CYS A 28 -17.54 -15.07 2.76
CA CYS A 28 -16.40 -14.66 3.57
C CYS A 28 -15.87 -13.28 3.13
N LYS A 29 -15.75 -13.03 1.82
CA LYS A 29 -15.32 -11.72 1.30
C LYS A 29 -16.29 -10.60 1.63
N VAL A 30 -17.60 -10.83 1.49
CA VAL A 30 -18.64 -9.85 1.87
C VAL A 30 -18.59 -9.54 3.36
N ILE A 31 -18.49 -10.56 4.22
CA ILE A 31 -18.39 -10.38 5.68
C ILE A 31 -17.11 -9.63 6.04
N SER A 32 -15.96 -10.05 5.50
CA SER A 32 -14.68 -9.37 5.72
C SER A 32 -14.74 -7.92 5.28
N PHE A 33 -15.29 -7.63 4.09
CA PHE A 33 -15.45 -6.26 3.61
C PHE A 33 -16.35 -5.43 4.54
N ALA A 34 -17.50 -5.98 4.94
CA ALA A 34 -18.44 -5.32 5.84
C ALA A 34 -17.86 -5.04 7.23
N LEU A 35 -16.87 -5.81 7.68
CA LEU A 35 -16.18 -5.59 8.95
C LEU A 35 -14.99 -4.63 8.81
N PHE A 36 -14.12 -4.88 7.82
CA PHE A 36 -12.87 -4.15 7.68
C PHE A 36 -13.07 -2.76 7.06
N ALA A 37 -13.94 -2.59 6.05
CA ALA A 37 -14.13 -1.29 5.42
C ALA A 37 -14.60 -0.17 6.39
N PRO A 38 -15.66 -0.35 7.20
CA PRO A 38 -16.07 0.67 8.16
C PRO A 38 -15.04 0.88 9.27
N LEU A 39 -14.31 -0.17 9.67
CA LEU A 39 -13.24 -0.07 10.65
C LEU A 39 -12.05 0.75 10.10
N SER A 40 -11.68 0.58 8.83
CA SER A 40 -10.68 1.41 8.15
C SER A 40 -11.13 2.87 8.05
N ALA A 41 -12.40 3.10 7.72
CA ALA A 41 -12.97 4.45 7.66
C ALA A 41 -13.04 5.11 9.04
N TRP A 42 -13.32 4.35 10.09
CA TRP A 42 -13.25 4.82 11.46
C TRP A 42 -11.81 5.18 11.87
N LEU A 43 -10.83 4.34 11.53
CA LEU A 43 -9.41 4.63 11.79
C LEU A 43 -8.99 5.94 11.14
N LEU A 44 -9.27 6.08 9.84
CA LEU A 44 -8.89 7.27 9.09
C LEU A 44 -9.46 8.52 9.78
N ARG A 45 -10.71 8.46 10.23
CA ARG A 45 -11.34 9.52 11.03
C ARG A 45 -10.65 9.74 12.37
N ALA A 46 -10.27 8.69 13.08
CA ALA A 46 -9.60 8.80 14.38
C ALA A 46 -8.22 9.45 14.26
N ILE A 47 -7.47 9.15 13.19
CA ILE A 47 -6.19 9.81 12.88
C ILE A 47 -6.43 11.29 12.58
N LEU A 48 -7.41 11.61 11.73
CA LEU A 48 -7.75 12.99 11.35
C LEU A 48 -8.24 13.83 12.55
N HIS A 49 -9.07 13.27 13.43
CA HIS A 49 -9.59 13.97 14.61
C HIS A 49 -8.55 14.12 15.73
N GLY A 50 -7.54 13.25 15.77
CA GLY A 50 -6.49 13.31 16.79
C GLY A 50 -5.54 14.50 16.65
N GLY A 51 -5.48 15.13 15.48
CA GLY A 51 -4.53 16.21 15.18
C GLY A 51 -5.14 17.59 14.91
N GLY A 52 -6.47 17.71 14.72
CA GLY A 52 -7.09 18.98 14.28
C GLY A 52 -6.65 19.44 12.88
N LYS A 53 -5.84 18.64 12.19
CA LYS A 53 -5.27 18.92 10.87
C LYS A 53 -6.16 18.30 9.79
N MET A 54 -6.42 19.07 8.73
CA MET A 54 -7.18 18.60 7.56
C MET A 54 -6.36 17.69 6.63
N VAL A 55 -5.04 17.63 6.82
CA VAL A 55 -4.09 16.87 6.00
C VAL A 55 -3.21 16.04 6.94
N VAL A 56 -2.93 14.78 6.56
CA VAL A 56 -2.03 13.88 7.32
C VAL A 56 -0.73 13.74 6.55
N SER A 57 0.39 14.08 7.18
CA SER A 57 1.70 13.90 6.56
C SER A 57 2.21 12.46 6.68
N ASN A 58 3.17 12.07 5.83
CA ASN A 58 3.82 10.77 5.93
C ASN A 58 4.49 10.56 7.30
N LEU A 59 5.04 11.63 7.89
CA LEU A 59 5.69 11.59 9.20
C LEU A 59 4.67 11.35 10.32
N GLU A 60 3.49 11.94 10.21
CA GLU A 60 2.38 11.73 11.16
C GLU A 60 1.81 10.31 11.09
N LEU A 61 1.78 9.69 9.90
CA LEU A 61 1.45 8.27 9.78
C LEU A 61 2.47 7.39 10.50
N VAL A 62 3.77 7.65 10.29
CA VAL A 62 4.85 6.91 10.95
C VAL A 62 4.78 7.09 12.47
N SER A 63 4.57 8.32 12.95
CA SER A 63 4.48 8.60 14.39
C SER A 63 3.24 7.95 15.02
N PHE A 64 2.11 7.94 14.32
CA PHE A 64 0.92 7.21 14.74
C PHE A 64 1.21 5.72 14.91
N PHE A 65 1.78 5.06 13.89
CA PHE A 65 2.09 3.62 13.94
C PHE A 65 3.20 3.25 14.94
N ALA A 66 4.08 4.20 15.28
CA ALA A 66 5.06 4.05 16.35
C ALA A 66 4.48 4.26 17.76
N SER A 67 3.31 4.90 17.88
CA SER A 67 2.64 5.13 19.17
C SER A 67 1.98 3.85 19.71
N TRP A 68 1.70 3.79 21.02
CA TRP A 68 0.98 2.65 21.61
C TRP A 68 -0.41 2.42 20.98
N ARG A 69 -1.08 3.50 20.52
CA ARG A 69 -2.38 3.44 19.84
C ARG A 69 -2.25 2.79 18.47
N GLY A 70 -1.21 3.16 17.72
CA GLY A 70 -0.90 2.56 16.43
C GLY A 70 -0.46 1.10 16.55
N LEU A 71 0.34 0.76 17.57
CA LEU A 71 0.72 -0.63 17.85
C LEU A 71 -0.48 -1.49 18.24
N LEU A 72 -1.38 -0.99 19.10
CA LEU A 72 -2.64 -1.67 19.42
C LEU A 72 -3.49 -1.85 18.16
N PHE A 73 -3.57 -0.83 17.32
CA PHE A 73 -4.27 -0.89 16.05
C PHE A 73 -3.69 -1.99 15.15
N ILE A 74 -2.37 -2.01 14.94
CA ILE A 74 -1.69 -3.05 14.14
C ILE A 74 -1.98 -4.43 14.72
N ALA A 75 -1.92 -4.59 16.04
CA ALA A 75 -2.18 -5.87 16.69
C ALA A 75 -3.62 -6.36 16.43
N VAL A 76 -4.62 -5.51 16.61
CA VAL A 76 -6.03 -5.85 16.34
C VAL A 76 -6.26 -6.16 14.86
N TRP A 77 -5.73 -5.32 13.97
CA TRP A 77 -5.94 -5.48 12.52
C TRP A 77 -5.21 -6.67 11.93
N ALA A 78 -3.94 -6.86 12.27
CA ALA A 78 -3.18 -8.00 11.79
C ALA A 78 -3.75 -9.31 12.35
N THR A 79 -4.11 -9.34 13.63
CA THR A 79 -4.75 -10.52 14.23
C THR A 79 -6.10 -10.83 13.58
N GLY A 80 -6.96 -9.82 13.41
CA GLY A 80 -8.26 -9.97 12.77
C GLY A 80 -8.13 -10.41 11.30
N GLY A 81 -7.20 -9.81 10.56
CA GLY A 81 -6.93 -10.15 9.16
C GLY A 81 -6.43 -11.59 8.99
N ILE A 82 -5.44 -12.00 9.80
CA ILE A 82 -4.95 -13.38 9.78
C ILE A 82 -6.04 -14.36 10.23
N ALA A 83 -6.84 -14.03 11.25
CA ALA A 83 -7.94 -14.87 11.70
C ALA A 83 -9.03 -15.02 10.63
N ALA A 84 -9.38 -13.95 9.91
CA ALA A 84 -10.32 -13.98 8.80
C ALA A 84 -9.79 -14.85 7.65
N TRP A 85 -8.49 -14.75 7.33
CA TRP A 85 -7.86 -15.61 6.34
C TRP A 85 -7.84 -17.09 6.79
N CYS A 86 -7.51 -17.37 8.05
CA CYS A 86 -7.58 -18.72 8.63
C CYS A 86 -9.01 -19.29 8.60
N PHE A 87 -10.02 -18.45 8.84
CA PHE A 87 -11.43 -18.82 8.78
C PHE A 87 -11.84 -19.20 7.34
N GLU A 88 -11.51 -18.37 6.36
CA GLU A 88 -11.79 -18.63 4.94
C GLU A 88 -11.05 -19.89 4.46
N LEU A 89 -9.75 -19.98 4.72
CA LEU A 89 -8.95 -21.17 4.38
C LEU A 89 -9.51 -22.43 5.03
N GLY A 90 -9.91 -22.35 6.30
CA GLY A 90 -10.48 -23.47 7.05
C GLY A 90 -11.73 -24.02 6.39
N GLY A 91 -12.69 -23.16 6.05
CA GLY A 91 -13.91 -23.61 5.38
C GLY A 91 -13.67 -24.19 3.99
N LEU A 92 -12.79 -23.57 3.20
CA LEU A 92 -12.45 -24.08 1.88
C LEU A 92 -11.71 -25.43 1.96
N VAL A 93 -10.82 -25.63 2.94
CA VAL A 93 -10.15 -26.91 3.19
C VAL A 93 -11.16 -27.98 3.62
N LEU A 94 -12.10 -27.66 4.52
CA LEU A 94 -13.15 -28.60 4.95
C LEU A 94 -14.05 -29.03 3.78
N ILE A 95 -14.47 -28.08 2.93
CA ILE A 95 -15.24 -28.38 1.71
C ILE A 95 -14.43 -29.27 0.78
N SER A 96 -13.15 -28.95 0.57
CA SER A 96 -12.26 -29.74 -0.30
C SER A 96 -12.03 -31.15 0.23
N LEU A 97 -11.91 -31.35 1.55
CA LEU A 97 -11.76 -32.67 2.15
C LEU A 97 -13.06 -33.49 2.01
N GLY A 98 -14.22 -32.88 2.17
CA GLY A 98 -15.51 -33.56 1.98
C GLY A 98 -15.69 -34.11 0.58
N VAL A 99 -15.44 -33.27 -0.43
CA VAL A 99 -15.50 -33.70 -1.84
C VAL A 99 -14.59 -34.91 -2.11
N ARG A 100 -13.41 -34.95 -1.48
CA ARG A 100 -12.44 -36.05 -1.62
C ARG A 100 -12.86 -37.31 -0.87
N GLN A 101 -13.60 -37.17 0.23
CA GLN A 101 -14.16 -38.28 1.00
C GLN A 101 -15.51 -38.77 0.46
N GLY A 102 -16.04 -38.14 -0.60
CA GLY A 102 -17.34 -38.47 -1.17
C GLY A 102 -18.52 -37.88 -0.39
N GLU A 103 -18.25 -36.97 0.55
CA GLU A 103 -19.24 -36.27 1.36
C GLU A 103 -19.53 -34.88 0.80
N THR A 104 -20.70 -34.33 1.12
CA THR A 104 -21.04 -32.94 0.76
C THR A 104 -21.02 -32.05 2.00
N VAL A 105 -20.17 -31.03 1.98
CA VAL A 105 -20.14 -29.99 3.02
C VAL A 105 -20.92 -28.78 2.53
N SER A 106 -22.01 -28.47 3.23
CA SER A 106 -22.80 -27.26 2.95
C SER A 106 -22.15 -26.01 3.52
N THR A 107 -22.32 -24.88 2.85
CA THR A 107 -21.81 -23.57 3.30
C THR A 107 -22.28 -23.23 4.72
N SER A 108 -23.54 -23.51 5.07
CA SER A 108 -24.08 -23.23 6.40
C SER A 108 -23.53 -24.15 7.50
N ALA A 109 -23.24 -25.43 7.18
CA ALA A 109 -22.57 -26.33 8.11
C ALA A 109 -21.13 -25.87 8.37
N ALA A 110 -20.39 -25.53 7.30
CA ALA A 110 -19.02 -25.01 7.42
C ALA A 110 -18.96 -23.74 8.27
N LEU A 111 -19.85 -22.77 8.04
CA LEU A 111 -19.90 -21.54 8.83
C LEU A 111 -20.20 -21.82 10.30
N ARG A 112 -21.25 -22.60 10.61
CA ARG A 112 -21.61 -22.92 12.00
C ARG A 112 -20.43 -23.59 12.72
N PHE A 113 -19.78 -24.54 12.05
CA PHE A 113 -18.60 -25.20 12.58
C PHE A 113 -17.47 -24.21 12.86
N LEU A 114 -17.11 -23.36 11.88
CA LEU A 114 -16.03 -22.38 12.03
C LEU A 114 -16.34 -21.32 13.10
N PHE A 115 -17.58 -20.85 13.21
CA PHE A 115 -17.99 -19.93 14.28
C PHE A 115 -17.87 -20.57 15.66
N GLY A 116 -18.19 -21.87 15.79
CA GLY A 116 -17.90 -22.63 17.02
C GLY A 116 -16.40 -22.77 17.34
N HIS A 117 -15.52 -22.50 16.36
CA HIS A 117 -14.06 -22.55 16.49
C HIS A 117 -13.41 -21.16 16.41
N PHE A 118 -14.21 -20.08 16.34
CA PHE A 118 -13.71 -18.74 16.03
C PHE A 118 -12.67 -18.24 17.04
N ALA A 119 -12.89 -18.44 18.34
CA ALA A 119 -11.94 -18.05 19.38
C ALA A 119 -10.57 -18.72 19.21
N ARG A 120 -10.54 -20.01 18.79
CA ARG A 120 -9.30 -20.74 18.53
C ARG A 120 -8.61 -20.27 17.26
N LEU A 121 -9.37 -19.92 16.22
CA LEU A 121 -8.82 -19.30 15.00
C LEU A 121 -8.26 -17.90 15.26
N LEU A 122 -8.91 -17.13 16.14
CA LEU A 122 -8.42 -15.83 16.59
C LEU A 122 -7.13 -15.96 17.40
N GLU A 123 -7.05 -16.93 18.31
CA GLU A 123 -5.83 -17.25 19.06
C GLU A 123 -4.69 -17.67 18.11
N LEU A 124 -4.98 -18.50 17.11
CA LEU A 124 -4.02 -18.88 16.08
C LEU A 124 -3.52 -17.65 15.31
N GLY A 125 -4.42 -16.77 14.89
CA GLY A 125 -4.08 -15.54 14.19
C GLY A 125 -3.20 -14.61 15.03
N PHE A 126 -3.51 -14.46 16.32
CA PHE A 126 -2.73 -13.66 17.26
C PHE A 126 -1.31 -14.21 17.42
N ARG A 127 -1.16 -15.53 17.62
CA ARG A 127 0.16 -16.17 17.76
C ARG A 127 0.99 -16.07 16.47
N GLN A 128 0.35 -16.23 15.31
CA GLN A 128 1.01 -16.02 14.01
C GLN A 128 1.44 -14.57 13.83
N PHE A 129 0.58 -13.61 14.18
CA PHE A 129 0.91 -12.19 14.21
C PHE A 129 2.14 -11.90 15.07
N LEU A 130 2.20 -12.40 16.32
CA LEU A 130 3.35 -12.15 17.20
C LEU A 130 4.66 -12.63 16.59
N VAL A 131 4.68 -13.82 16.00
CA VAL A 131 5.90 -14.39 15.42
C VAL A 131 6.30 -13.71 14.11
N LEU A 132 5.33 -13.38 13.24
CA LEU A 132 5.59 -12.61 12.01
C LEU A 132 6.00 -11.17 12.32
N GLY A 133 5.37 -10.57 13.32
CA GLY A 133 5.67 -9.24 13.84
C GLY A 133 7.08 -9.17 14.42
N ALA A 134 7.55 -10.21 15.12
CA ALA A 134 8.93 -10.29 15.58
C ALA A 134 9.94 -10.29 14.41
N ALA A 135 9.67 -11.05 13.34
CA ALA A 135 10.51 -11.05 12.14
C ALA A 135 10.53 -9.66 11.44
N GLY A 136 9.36 -9.02 11.35
CA GLY A 136 9.23 -7.65 10.82
C GLY A 136 9.94 -6.62 11.69
N ALA A 137 9.84 -6.73 13.02
CA ALA A 137 10.51 -5.85 13.98
C ALA A 137 12.04 -5.95 13.87
N CYS A 138 12.60 -7.15 13.66
CA CYS A 138 14.02 -7.31 13.39
C CYS A 138 14.45 -6.56 12.12
N PHE A 139 13.67 -6.65 11.04
CA PHE A 139 13.93 -5.90 9.81
C PHE A 139 13.89 -4.39 10.03
N LEU A 140 12.85 -3.88 10.69
CA LEU A 140 12.71 -2.45 10.99
C LEU A 140 13.83 -1.94 11.90
N ALA A 141 14.26 -2.75 12.87
CA ALA A 141 15.41 -2.43 13.71
C ALA A 141 16.70 -2.32 12.89
N THR A 142 16.89 -3.19 11.89
CA THR A 142 18.02 -3.08 10.96
C THR A 142 17.93 -1.78 10.15
N VAL A 143 16.77 -1.44 9.58
CA VAL A 143 16.57 -0.18 8.83
C VAL A 143 16.86 1.04 9.70
N ALA A 144 16.34 1.06 10.93
CA ALA A 144 16.58 2.14 11.88
C ALA A 144 18.06 2.26 12.25
N ALA A 145 18.73 1.14 12.52
CA ALA A 145 20.16 1.10 12.83
C ALA A 145 21.02 1.57 11.64
N THR A 146 20.70 1.15 10.42
CA THR A 146 21.37 1.59 9.19
C THR A 146 21.22 3.09 9.00
N LYS A 147 19.99 3.63 9.11
CA LYS A 147 19.77 5.09 9.04
C LYS A 147 20.58 5.80 10.11
N ALA A 148 20.50 5.33 11.35
CA ALA A 148 21.18 5.92 12.50
C ALA A 148 22.70 5.77 12.51
N THR A 149 23.32 5.05 11.56
CA THR A 149 24.78 4.84 11.50
C THR A 149 25.39 5.36 10.21
N LEU A 150 24.81 5.03 9.06
CA LEU A 150 25.35 5.37 7.74
C LEU A 150 24.75 6.65 7.15
N LEU A 151 23.51 7.01 7.52
CA LEU A 151 22.76 8.12 6.92
C LEU A 151 22.55 9.28 7.91
N ARG A 152 23.64 9.71 8.58
CA ARG A 152 23.59 10.68 9.69
C ARG A 152 23.66 12.15 9.26
N GLY A 153 24.26 12.44 8.11
CA GLY A 153 24.82 13.76 7.85
C GLY A 153 24.04 14.63 6.87
N GLY A 154 23.29 14.02 5.95
CA GLY A 154 22.60 14.75 4.88
C GLY A 154 21.09 14.67 4.97
N ASP A 155 20.45 15.68 4.41
CA ASP A 155 19.06 15.64 4.01
C ASP A 155 18.77 14.39 3.17
N ILE A 156 17.54 13.86 3.23
CA ILE A 156 17.17 12.67 2.44
C ILE A 156 17.38 12.90 0.94
N TYR A 157 17.20 14.14 0.46
CA TYR A 157 17.40 14.48 -0.94
C TYR A 157 18.85 14.32 -1.37
N TYR A 158 19.83 14.66 -0.52
CA TYR A 158 21.26 14.42 -0.79
C TYR A 158 21.54 12.94 -1.09
N TYR A 159 21.00 12.03 -0.29
CA TYR A 159 21.21 10.59 -0.51
C TYR A 159 20.51 10.04 -1.76
N LEU A 160 19.36 10.60 -2.13
CA LEU A 160 18.59 10.16 -3.30
C LEU A 160 19.19 10.65 -4.64
N THR A 161 19.79 11.85 -4.64
CA THR A 161 20.39 12.46 -5.83
C THR A 161 21.87 12.13 -5.99
N VAL A 162 22.69 12.42 -4.98
CA VAL A 162 24.16 12.27 -5.05
C VAL A 162 24.58 10.80 -4.92
N ARG A 163 23.84 10.01 -4.12
CA ARG A 163 24.08 8.57 -3.90
C ARG A 163 25.55 8.24 -3.55
N PRO A 164 26.08 8.81 -2.45
CA PRO A 164 27.46 8.57 -2.04
C PRO A 164 27.65 7.11 -1.58
N ALA A 165 28.89 6.70 -1.27
CA ALA A 165 29.20 5.30 -0.95
C ALA A 165 28.34 4.75 0.22
N GLU A 166 28.04 5.57 1.22
CA GLU A 166 27.21 5.23 2.38
C GLU A 166 25.77 4.87 1.98
N TYR A 167 25.24 5.52 0.93
CA TYR A 167 23.92 5.19 0.39
C TYR A 167 23.89 3.76 -0.16
N TRP A 168 24.91 3.35 -0.92
CA TRP A 168 24.97 2.00 -1.49
C TRP A 168 25.15 0.94 -0.42
N TRP A 169 25.98 1.19 0.60
CA TRP A 169 26.11 0.29 1.74
C TRP A 169 24.80 0.17 2.53
N ALA A 170 24.11 1.29 2.78
CA ALA A 170 22.80 1.28 3.41
C ALA A 170 21.78 0.47 2.59
N ALA A 171 21.75 0.66 1.28
CA ALA A 171 20.87 -0.06 0.37
C ALA A 171 21.15 -1.58 0.38
N ILE A 172 22.42 -2.00 0.35
CA ILE A 172 22.81 -3.42 0.41
C ILE A 172 22.37 -4.04 1.74
N ILE A 173 22.62 -3.37 2.87
CA ILE A 173 22.24 -3.89 4.20
C ILE A 173 20.72 -4.03 4.31
N VAL A 174 19.98 -3.01 3.92
CA VAL A 174 18.50 -3.03 3.97
C VAL A 174 17.95 -4.09 3.02
N ALA A 175 18.50 -4.23 1.81
CA ALA A 175 18.10 -5.27 0.86
C ALA A 175 18.38 -6.68 1.39
N ALA A 176 19.56 -6.93 1.96
CA ALA A 176 19.91 -8.21 2.57
C ALA A 176 18.98 -8.55 3.74
N ALA A 177 18.69 -7.57 4.60
CA ALA A 177 17.75 -7.73 5.70
C ALA A 177 16.32 -8.00 5.21
N ALA A 178 15.87 -7.33 4.15
CA ALA A 178 14.56 -7.56 3.53
C ALA A 178 14.46 -8.98 2.95
N ILE A 179 15.49 -9.46 2.25
CA ILE A 179 15.55 -10.82 1.71
C ILE A 179 15.52 -11.85 2.85
N ALA A 180 16.31 -11.64 3.90
CA ALA A 180 16.36 -12.54 5.05
C ALA A 180 15.00 -12.61 5.78
N ALA A 181 14.38 -11.46 6.03
CA ALA A 181 13.06 -11.37 6.67
C ALA A 181 11.98 -12.01 5.79
N GLY A 182 11.98 -11.72 4.48
CA GLY A 182 11.07 -12.33 3.51
C GLY A 182 11.20 -13.86 3.46
N ALA A 183 12.42 -14.37 3.39
CA ALA A 183 12.69 -15.81 3.41
C ALA A 183 12.23 -16.46 4.73
N ALA A 184 12.49 -15.82 5.87
CA ALA A 184 12.03 -16.29 7.17
C ALA A 184 10.49 -16.35 7.25
N ILE A 185 9.80 -15.29 6.78
CA ILE A 185 8.33 -15.24 6.72
C ILE A 185 7.78 -16.36 5.82
N VAL A 186 8.32 -16.52 4.61
CA VAL A 186 7.88 -17.59 3.69
C VAL A 186 8.06 -18.97 4.33
N LEU A 187 9.22 -19.22 4.96
CA LEU A 187 9.46 -20.47 5.66
C LEU A 187 8.48 -20.67 6.81
N LEU A 188 8.18 -19.65 7.62
CA LEU A 188 7.19 -19.73 8.70
C LEU A 188 5.79 -20.06 8.16
N LEU A 189 5.35 -19.41 7.09
CA LEU A 189 4.06 -19.67 6.45
C LEU A 189 3.97 -21.10 5.92
N VAL A 190 5.02 -21.59 5.23
CA VAL A 190 5.09 -22.99 4.79
C VAL A 190 5.05 -23.95 5.98
N ARG A 191 5.71 -23.62 7.09
CA ARG A 191 5.70 -24.43 8.32
C ARG A 191 4.33 -24.45 9.02
N TRP A 192 3.49 -23.45 8.79
CA TRP A 192 2.13 -23.37 9.32
C TRP A 192 1.04 -23.72 8.30
N LEU A 193 1.42 -24.27 7.14
CA LEU A 193 0.49 -24.64 6.07
C LEU A 193 -0.68 -25.54 6.55
N PHE A 194 -0.43 -26.39 7.55
CA PHE A 194 -1.44 -27.30 8.10
C PHE A 194 -1.99 -26.85 9.47
N ALA A 195 -1.64 -25.66 9.97
CA ALA A 195 -2.07 -25.22 11.30
C ALA A 195 -3.61 -25.13 11.38
N VAL A 196 -4.26 -24.60 10.33
CA VAL A 196 -5.72 -24.50 10.27
C VAL A 196 -6.40 -25.89 10.24
N PRO A 197 -6.09 -26.81 9.31
CA PRO A 197 -6.74 -28.13 9.31
C PRO A 197 -6.45 -28.93 10.58
N VAL A 198 -5.23 -28.88 11.14
CA VAL A 198 -4.92 -29.55 12.41
C VAL A 198 -5.78 -28.99 13.56
N LEU A 199 -5.91 -27.67 13.67
CA LEU A 199 -6.72 -27.03 14.70
C LEU A 199 -8.19 -27.44 14.61
N LEU A 200 -8.73 -27.46 13.39
CA LEU A 200 -10.15 -27.73 13.13
C LEU A 200 -10.51 -29.22 13.22
N LEU A 201 -9.67 -30.11 12.68
CA LEU A 201 -9.99 -31.54 12.54
C LEU A 201 -9.49 -32.39 13.71
N GLU A 202 -8.35 -32.02 14.30
CA GLU A 202 -7.76 -32.76 15.43
C GLU A 202 -8.20 -32.19 16.79
N GLY A 203 -9.00 -31.11 16.79
CA GLY A 203 -9.59 -30.53 18.00
C GLY A 203 -8.57 -29.91 18.95
N THR A 204 -7.39 -29.53 18.44
CA THR A 204 -6.27 -29.04 19.25
C THR A 204 -6.31 -27.52 19.47
N GLY A 205 -5.53 -27.04 20.45
CA GLY A 205 -5.27 -25.62 20.65
C GLY A 205 -4.28 -25.04 19.64
N ALA A 206 -4.24 -23.70 19.51
CA ALA A 206 -3.47 -23.02 18.48
C ALA A 206 -1.96 -23.35 18.51
N GLN A 207 -1.36 -23.39 19.70
CA GLN A 207 0.07 -23.71 19.84
C GLN A 207 0.39 -25.12 19.37
N THR A 208 -0.41 -26.10 19.79
CA THR A 208 -0.26 -27.50 19.39
C THR A 208 -0.44 -27.66 17.89
N ALA A 209 -1.43 -26.98 17.29
CA ALA A 209 -1.66 -27.00 15.85
C ALA A 209 -0.47 -26.43 15.06
N MET A 210 0.14 -25.33 15.51
CA MET A 210 1.35 -24.78 14.89
C MET A 210 2.56 -25.71 15.01
N ALA A 211 2.72 -26.36 16.17
CA ALA A 211 3.80 -27.32 16.41
C ALA A 211 3.64 -28.59 15.56
N GLU A 212 2.43 -29.12 15.47
CA GLU A 212 2.16 -30.31 14.66
C GLU A 212 2.24 -30.00 13.16
N SER A 213 1.78 -28.82 12.71
CA SER A 213 2.00 -28.37 11.33
C SER A 213 3.51 -28.30 10.99
N ARG A 214 4.34 -27.81 11.91
CA ARG A 214 5.81 -27.81 11.73
C ARG A 214 6.37 -29.22 11.60
N ARG A 215 5.88 -30.16 12.41
CA ARG A 215 6.27 -31.56 12.35
C ARG A 215 5.87 -32.20 11.02
N LEU A 216 4.60 -32.09 10.63
CA LEU A 216 4.05 -32.59 9.38
C LEU A 216 4.82 -32.08 8.16
N THR A 217 5.10 -30.77 8.11
CA THR A 217 5.85 -30.16 6.99
C THR A 217 7.31 -30.61 6.95
N ARG A 218 7.91 -31.01 8.09
CA ARG A 218 9.24 -31.63 8.12
C ARG A 218 9.20 -33.07 7.61
N GLU A 219 8.21 -33.85 8.02
CA GLU A 219 8.03 -35.25 7.61
C GLU A 219 7.77 -35.39 6.10
N ILE A 220 6.94 -34.52 5.52
CA ILE A 220 6.67 -34.51 4.07
C ILE A 220 7.90 -34.05 3.27
N GLY A 221 8.67 -33.12 3.83
CA GLY A 221 9.84 -32.51 3.20
C GLY A 221 9.49 -31.30 2.31
N LEU A 222 10.34 -30.28 2.35
CA LEU A 222 10.09 -28.98 1.72
C LEU A 222 9.85 -29.08 0.21
N ARG A 223 10.61 -29.92 -0.50
CA ARG A 223 10.53 -30.07 -1.96
C ARG A 223 9.15 -30.56 -2.42
N ARG A 224 8.54 -31.49 -1.68
CA ARG A 224 7.21 -32.05 -2.02
C ARG A 224 6.08 -31.06 -1.78
N ILE A 225 6.27 -30.11 -0.85
CA ILE A 225 5.33 -29.02 -0.58
C ILE A 225 5.54 -27.87 -1.57
N ALA A 226 6.80 -27.53 -1.85
CA ALA A 226 7.16 -26.41 -2.71
C ALA A 226 6.69 -26.59 -4.16
N MET A 227 6.74 -27.81 -4.70
CA MET A 227 6.33 -28.08 -6.09
C MET A 227 4.85 -27.74 -6.39
N PRO A 228 3.85 -28.27 -5.66
CA PRO A 228 2.45 -27.88 -5.89
C PRO A 228 2.18 -26.41 -5.55
N LEU A 229 2.86 -25.84 -4.54
CA LEU A 229 2.74 -24.41 -4.24
C LEU A 229 3.32 -23.52 -5.35
N ALA A 230 4.44 -23.92 -5.97
CA ALA A 230 5.02 -23.21 -7.10
C ALA A 230 4.13 -23.29 -8.34
N GLY A 231 3.54 -24.46 -8.61
CA GLY A 231 2.55 -24.62 -9.68
C GLY A 231 1.30 -23.75 -9.46
N TRP A 232 0.81 -23.69 -8.22
CA TRP A 232 -0.26 -22.78 -7.82
C TRP A 232 0.15 -21.31 -8.00
N ALA A 233 1.32 -20.91 -7.50
CA ALA A 233 1.80 -19.54 -7.62
C ALA A 233 1.96 -19.11 -9.08
N LEU A 234 2.48 -19.99 -9.95
CA LEU A 234 2.58 -19.74 -11.39
C LEU A 234 1.21 -19.52 -12.02
N LEU A 235 0.21 -20.36 -11.69
CA LEU A 235 -1.16 -20.15 -12.16
C LEU A 235 -1.69 -18.77 -11.77
N ILE A 236 -1.48 -18.36 -10.52
CA ILE A 236 -1.97 -17.05 -10.04
C ILE A 236 -1.24 -15.91 -10.75
N VAL A 237 0.07 -16.00 -10.96
CA VAL A 237 0.83 -15.01 -11.73
C VAL A 237 0.29 -14.90 -13.16
N LEU A 238 0.03 -16.03 -13.84
CA LEU A 238 -0.54 -16.03 -15.19
C LEU A 238 -1.93 -15.37 -15.23
N LEU A 239 -2.78 -15.63 -14.23
CA LEU A 239 -4.10 -15.01 -14.12
C LEU A 239 -4.01 -13.50 -13.85
N LEU A 240 -3.06 -13.06 -13.01
CA LEU A 240 -2.82 -11.64 -12.75
C LEU A 240 -2.31 -10.92 -14.00
N VAL A 241 -1.38 -11.53 -14.76
CA VAL A 241 -0.92 -11.01 -16.05
C VAL A 241 -2.06 -10.90 -17.05
N LEU A 242 -2.94 -11.92 -17.11
CA LEU A 242 -4.13 -11.89 -17.96
C LEU A 242 -5.08 -10.76 -17.55
N ALA A 243 -5.40 -10.63 -16.26
CA ALA A 243 -6.26 -9.56 -15.75
C ALA A 243 -5.68 -8.16 -16.04
N ALA A 244 -4.37 -7.96 -15.80
CA ALA A 244 -3.68 -6.72 -16.13
C ALA A 244 -3.69 -6.43 -17.65
N SER A 245 -3.58 -7.47 -18.48
CA SER A 245 -3.67 -7.34 -19.93
C SER A 245 -5.08 -6.93 -20.37
N VAL A 246 -6.12 -7.55 -19.79
CA VAL A 246 -7.53 -7.18 -20.04
C VAL A 246 -7.79 -5.74 -19.61
N HIS A 247 -7.34 -5.33 -18.42
CA HIS A 247 -7.42 -3.94 -17.97
C HIS A 247 -6.70 -2.99 -18.94
N GLY A 248 -5.45 -3.31 -19.33
CA GLY A 248 -4.64 -2.46 -20.20
C GLY A 248 -5.18 -2.32 -21.63
N VAL A 249 -5.77 -3.39 -22.19
CA VAL A 249 -6.47 -3.34 -23.48
C VAL A 249 -7.75 -2.52 -23.36
N SER A 250 -8.55 -2.78 -22.32
CA SER A 250 -9.79 -2.04 -22.08
C SER A 250 -9.50 -0.55 -21.91
N ARG A 251 -8.56 -0.18 -21.05
CA ARG A 251 -8.14 1.21 -20.84
C ARG A 251 -7.73 1.90 -22.15
N ARG A 252 -6.94 1.26 -22.99
CA ARG A 252 -6.52 1.84 -24.29
C ARG A 252 -7.70 2.02 -25.24
N ALA A 253 -8.56 1.02 -25.37
CA ALA A 253 -9.76 1.11 -26.20
C ALA A 253 -10.70 2.21 -25.71
N LEU A 254 -10.86 2.31 -24.38
CA LEU A 254 -11.64 3.35 -23.74
C LEU A 254 -11.04 4.74 -24.00
N MET A 255 -9.75 4.97 -23.74
CA MET A 255 -9.12 6.27 -23.99
C MET A 255 -9.17 6.69 -25.46
N ALA A 256 -9.10 5.75 -26.40
CA ALA A 256 -9.24 6.03 -27.83
C ALA A 256 -10.64 6.56 -28.20
N VAL A 257 -11.69 6.16 -27.46
CA VAL A 257 -13.07 6.62 -27.66
C VAL A 257 -13.36 7.91 -26.89
N ALA A 258 -12.74 8.09 -25.72
CA ALA A 258 -12.99 9.24 -24.84
C ALA A 258 -12.57 10.58 -25.46
N GLY A 259 -11.45 10.58 -26.20
CA GLY A 259 -10.82 11.82 -26.68
C GLY A 259 -10.53 12.77 -25.51
N GLY A 260 -10.79 14.07 -25.71
CA GLY A 260 -10.65 15.12 -24.68
C GLY A 260 -11.91 15.39 -23.84
N ARG A 261 -12.97 14.58 -23.94
CA ARG A 261 -14.24 14.84 -23.24
C ARG A 261 -14.21 14.32 -21.80
N VAL A 262 -14.08 15.22 -20.84
CA VAL A 262 -13.93 14.89 -19.41
C VAL A 262 -15.07 14.04 -18.85
N SER A 263 -16.34 14.33 -19.18
CA SER A 263 -17.49 13.55 -18.71
C SER A 263 -17.43 12.09 -19.14
N LEU A 264 -16.98 11.86 -20.38
CA LEU A 264 -16.80 10.53 -20.94
C LEU A 264 -15.62 9.82 -20.25
N VAL A 265 -14.50 10.51 -20.02
CA VAL A 265 -13.36 9.99 -19.25
C VAL A 265 -13.79 9.49 -17.86
N ILE A 266 -14.63 10.24 -17.14
CA ILE A 266 -15.04 9.84 -15.78
C ILE A 266 -15.99 8.64 -15.80
N ALA A 267 -16.97 8.62 -16.70
CA ALA A 267 -17.86 7.45 -16.86
C ALA A 267 -17.06 6.18 -17.19
N MET A 268 -16.03 6.33 -18.02
CA MET A 268 -15.13 5.26 -18.45
C MET A 268 -14.20 4.80 -17.34
N ALA A 269 -13.71 5.72 -16.50
CA ALA A 269 -12.99 5.37 -15.28
C ALA A 269 -13.87 4.54 -14.34
N GLY A 270 -15.14 4.91 -14.16
CA GLY A 270 -16.12 4.11 -13.38
C GLY A 270 -16.30 2.69 -13.94
N ALA A 271 -16.42 2.55 -15.26
CA ALA A 271 -16.53 1.24 -15.92
C ALA A 271 -15.25 0.39 -15.74
N LEU A 272 -14.07 1.00 -15.84
CA LEU A 272 -12.79 0.32 -15.60
C LEU A 272 -12.65 -0.13 -14.14
N LEU A 273 -13.06 0.69 -13.17
CA LEU A 273 -13.08 0.31 -11.75
C LEU A 273 -14.01 -0.89 -11.49
N ALA A 274 -15.17 -0.92 -12.14
CA ALA A 274 -16.08 -2.06 -12.04
C ALA A 274 -15.46 -3.33 -12.66
N LEU A 275 -14.81 -3.22 -13.82
CA LEU A 275 -14.08 -4.33 -14.45
C LEU A 275 -12.96 -4.84 -13.52
N ASP A 276 -12.18 -3.95 -12.92
CA ASP A 276 -11.10 -4.31 -12.00
C ASP A 276 -11.61 -5.01 -10.75
N LEU A 277 -12.74 -4.56 -10.20
CA LEU A 277 -13.40 -5.24 -9.09
C LEU A 277 -13.80 -6.67 -9.48
N LEU A 278 -14.40 -6.86 -10.65
CA LEU A 278 -14.82 -8.18 -11.13
C LEU A 278 -13.63 -9.12 -11.37
N LEU A 279 -12.58 -8.62 -12.03
CA LEU A 279 -11.36 -9.39 -12.26
C LEU A 279 -10.69 -9.76 -10.94
N THR A 280 -10.61 -8.83 -9.98
CA THR A 280 -10.02 -9.07 -8.66
C THR A 280 -10.79 -10.12 -7.87
N VAL A 281 -12.13 -10.05 -7.86
CA VAL A 281 -12.98 -11.05 -7.19
C VAL A 281 -12.82 -12.42 -7.85
N ALA A 282 -12.79 -12.49 -9.19
CA ALA A 282 -12.63 -13.73 -9.94
C ALA A 282 -11.26 -14.39 -9.71
N VAL A 283 -10.17 -13.62 -9.84
CA VAL A 283 -8.80 -14.12 -9.59
C VAL A 283 -8.65 -14.51 -8.13
N GLY A 284 -9.17 -13.71 -7.19
CA GLY A 284 -9.13 -14.00 -5.77
C GLY A 284 -9.88 -15.28 -5.39
N LEU A 285 -11.05 -15.53 -5.99
CA LEU A 285 -11.80 -16.78 -5.82
C LEU A 285 -10.98 -17.99 -6.32
N ILE A 286 -10.42 -17.90 -7.53
CA ILE A 286 -9.59 -18.99 -8.08
C ILE A 286 -8.37 -19.23 -7.18
N ALA A 287 -7.72 -18.16 -6.73
CA ALA A 287 -6.55 -18.23 -5.85
C ALA A 287 -6.87 -18.94 -4.54
N ALA A 288 -7.90 -18.49 -3.81
CA ALA A 288 -8.27 -19.03 -2.51
C ALA A 288 -8.70 -20.50 -2.60
N VAL A 289 -9.59 -20.84 -3.55
CA VAL A 289 -10.12 -22.19 -3.70
C VAL A 289 -9.01 -23.16 -4.14
N SER A 290 -8.22 -22.80 -5.15
CA SER A 290 -7.12 -23.68 -5.61
C SER A 290 -6.04 -23.86 -4.55
N PHE A 291 -5.73 -22.82 -3.78
CA PHE A 291 -4.80 -22.91 -2.65
C PHE A 291 -5.32 -23.88 -1.58
N ALA A 292 -6.59 -23.73 -1.18
CA ALA A 292 -7.22 -24.61 -0.21
C ALA A 292 -7.25 -26.08 -0.68
N CYS A 293 -7.48 -26.33 -1.98
CA CYS A 293 -7.40 -27.68 -2.55
C CYS A 293 -5.97 -28.25 -2.50
N VAL A 294 -4.95 -27.44 -2.75
CA VAL A 294 -3.54 -27.86 -2.60
C VAL A 294 -3.25 -28.23 -1.14
N VAL A 295 -3.66 -27.38 -0.19
CA VAL A 295 -3.50 -27.64 1.25
C VAL A 295 -4.24 -28.91 1.67
N ALA A 296 -5.51 -29.07 1.27
CA ALA A 296 -6.33 -30.23 1.58
C ALA A 296 -5.72 -31.52 1.03
N ARG A 297 -5.20 -31.51 -0.20
CA ARG A 297 -4.53 -32.67 -0.81
C ARG A 297 -3.27 -33.05 -0.06
N LEU A 298 -2.42 -32.08 0.27
CA LEU A 298 -1.18 -32.33 1.03
C LEU A 298 -1.49 -32.82 2.45
N TYR A 299 -2.51 -32.24 3.10
CA TYR A 299 -2.94 -32.65 4.43
C TYR A 299 -3.52 -34.07 4.42
N ALA A 300 -4.43 -34.39 3.49
CA ALA A 300 -5.01 -35.72 3.36
C ALA A 300 -3.95 -36.80 3.08
N ALA A 301 -2.91 -36.47 2.32
CA ALA A 301 -1.78 -37.37 2.09
C ALA A 301 -0.96 -37.61 3.38
N ALA A 302 -0.81 -36.59 4.22
CA ALA A 302 -0.10 -36.70 5.50
C ALA A 302 -0.95 -37.35 6.61
N ARG A 303 -2.28 -37.29 6.50
CA ARG A 303 -3.26 -37.78 7.47
C ARG A 303 -4.38 -38.59 6.79
N PRO A 304 -4.08 -39.76 6.19
CA PRO A 304 -5.07 -40.52 5.42
C PRO A 304 -6.21 -41.09 6.26
N ALA A 305 -6.00 -41.27 7.57
CA ALA A 305 -7.03 -41.76 8.49
C ALA A 305 -7.98 -40.65 9.00
N GLN A 306 -7.67 -39.37 8.76
CA GLN A 306 -8.46 -38.27 9.28
C GLN A 306 -9.77 -38.14 8.51
N ARG A 307 -10.89 -38.23 9.22
CA ARG A 307 -12.24 -38.03 8.68
C ARG A 307 -12.77 -36.64 9.02
N LEU A 308 -13.77 -36.20 8.26
CA LEU A 308 -14.54 -35.03 8.62
C LEU A 308 -15.34 -35.26 9.92
N PRO A 309 -15.46 -34.24 10.78
CA PRO A 309 -16.40 -34.25 11.90
C PRO A 309 -17.83 -34.55 11.43
N GLU A 310 -18.58 -35.35 12.20
CA GLU A 310 -19.99 -35.70 11.89
C GLU A 310 -20.88 -34.47 11.68
N ALA A 311 -20.61 -33.37 12.40
CA ALA A 311 -21.33 -32.10 12.25
C ALA A 311 -21.23 -31.48 10.84
N LEU A 312 -20.27 -31.91 10.02
CA LEU A 312 -20.02 -31.44 8.66
C LEU A 312 -20.43 -32.46 7.59
N SER A 313 -20.50 -33.75 7.95
CA SER A 313 -20.86 -34.83 7.03
C SER A 313 -22.37 -34.84 6.82
N VAL A 314 -22.80 -34.58 5.58
CA VAL A 314 -24.16 -34.86 5.13
C VAL A 314 -24.03 -35.89 4.01
N ALA A 315 -24.66 -37.06 4.20
CA ALA A 315 -24.79 -38.06 3.14
C ALA A 315 -25.42 -37.39 1.92
N ALA A 316 -24.84 -37.62 0.74
CA ALA A 316 -25.20 -36.94 -0.49
C ALA A 316 -26.64 -37.27 -0.92
N ASP A 317 -27.62 -36.59 -0.32
CA ASP A 317 -29.03 -36.82 -0.61
C ASP A 317 -29.64 -35.70 -1.46
N GLY A 318 -30.48 -36.15 -2.39
CA GLY A 318 -31.31 -35.44 -3.36
C GLY A 318 -31.16 -33.93 -3.53
N ARG A 319 -30.65 -33.54 -4.71
CA ARG A 319 -30.76 -32.22 -5.36
C ARG A 319 -32.02 -31.44 -4.93
N LYS A 320 -31.87 -30.39 -4.12
CA LYS A 320 -32.84 -29.28 -4.10
C LYS A 320 -32.34 -28.14 -4.98
N ARG A 321 -33.18 -27.74 -5.94
CA ARG A 321 -32.93 -26.64 -6.88
C ARG A 321 -32.80 -25.33 -6.10
N SER A 322 -31.59 -24.82 -5.96
CA SER A 322 -31.33 -23.43 -5.62
C SER A 322 -30.97 -22.66 -6.90
N VAL A 323 -31.29 -21.36 -6.92
CA VAL A 323 -30.92 -20.42 -7.99
C VAL A 323 -29.47 -20.69 -8.40
N PRO A 324 -29.15 -20.80 -9.71
CA PRO A 324 -27.77 -21.03 -10.12
C PRO A 324 -26.94 -19.90 -9.53
N VAL A 325 -26.07 -20.23 -8.57
CA VAL A 325 -25.23 -19.27 -7.84
C VAL A 325 -24.50 -18.35 -8.82
N GLY A 326 -24.14 -18.86 -10.01
CA GLY A 326 -23.58 -18.05 -11.09
C GLY A 326 -24.48 -16.90 -11.57
N LEU A 327 -25.81 -17.08 -11.63
CA LEU A 327 -26.77 -16.03 -11.99
C LEU A 327 -26.96 -15.02 -10.85
N ALA A 328 -26.93 -15.46 -9.59
CA ALA A 328 -26.99 -14.57 -8.44
C ALA A 328 -25.71 -13.71 -8.31
N VAL A 329 -24.54 -14.33 -8.54
CA VAL A 329 -23.24 -13.65 -8.57
C VAL A 329 -23.15 -12.69 -9.75
N PHE A 330 -23.59 -13.12 -10.95
CA PHE A 330 -23.66 -12.25 -12.12
C PHE A 330 -24.64 -11.08 -11.92
N GLY A 331 -25.81 -11.34 -11.31
CA GLY A 331 -26.79 -10.32 -10.97
C GLY A 331 -26.25 -9.31 -9.94
N ALA A 332 -25.56 -9.77 -8.91
CA ALA A 332 -24.91 -8.90 -7.92
C ALA A 332 -23.78 -8.08 -8.54
N ALA A 333 -22.95 -8.69 -9.39
CA ALA A 333 -21.92 -8.02 -10.17
C ALA A 333 -22.49 -6.92 -11.08
N ALA A 334 -23.54 -7.24 -11.84
CA ALA A 334 -24.22 -6.28 -12.72
C ALA A 334 -24.90 -5.15 -11.92
N ALA A 335 -25.52 -5.46 -10.78
CA ALA A 335 -26.12 -4.47 -9.89
C ALA A 335 -25.08 -3.53 -9.28
N MET A 336 -23.93 -4.06 -8.82
CA MET A 336 -22.82 -3.24 -8.35
C MET A 336 -22.23 -2.36 -9.46
N ALA A 337 -22.07 -2.90 -10.67
CA ALA A 337 -21.62 -2.11 -11.83
C ALA A 337 -22.60 -0.99 -12.17
N GLY A 338 -23.91 -1.26 -12.15
CA GLY A 338 -24.95 -0.24 -12.32
C GLY A 338 -24.92 0.82 -11.22
N LEU A 339 -24.77 0.41 -9.95
CA LEU A 339 -24.65 1.33 -8.82
C LEU A 339 -23.40 2.20 -8.92
N ALA A 340 -22.27 1.64 -9.36
CA ALA A 340 -21.04 2.36 -9.60
C ALA A 340 -21.22 3.42 -10.70
N VAL A 341 -21.89 3.10 -11.81
CA VAL A 341 -22.21 4.07 -12.88
C VAL A 341 -23.08 5.21 -12.35
N VAL A 342 -24.12 4.91 -11.56
CA VAL A 342 -24.99 5.93 -10.95
C VAL A 342 -24.21 6.82 -9.98
N PHE A 343 -23.39 6.22 -9.12
CA PHE A 343 -22.55 6.95 -8.17
C PHE A 343 -21.52 7.83 -8.89
N SER A 344 -20.84 7.30 -9.91
CA SER A 344 -19.92 8.08 -10.75
C SER A 344 -20.63 9.23 -11.44
N HIS A 345 -21.82 9.02 -12.00
CA HIS A 345 -22.61 10.09 -12.61
C HIS A 345 -22.97 11.20 -11.59
N SER A 346 -23.38 10.80 -10.38
CA SER A 346 -23.66 11.75 -9.30
C SER A 346 -22.43 12.57 -8.92
N LEU A 347 -21.25 11.95 -8.84
CA LEU A 347 -20.00 12.65 -8.54
C LEU A 347 -19.60 13.61 -9.66
N ILE A 348 -19.72 13.21 -10.93
CA ILE A 348 -19.40 14.07 -12.09
C ILE A 348 -20.23 15.35 -12.04
N ASN A 349 -21.52 15.24 -11.75
CA ASN A 349 -22.42 16.40 -11.71
C ASN A 349 -22.15 17.33 -10.51
N GLN A 350 -21.32 16.93 -9.55
CA GLN A 350 -20.87 17.77 -8.43
C GLN A 350 -19.54 18.48 -8.73
N ILE A 351 -18.80 18.08 -9.76
CA ILE A 351 -17.53 18.69 -10.14
C ILE A 351 -17.81 19.79 -11.16
N SER A 352 -17.58 21.04 -10.77
CA SER A 352 -17.60 22.19 -11.70
C SER A 352 -16.28 22.24 -12.46
N PHE A 353 -16.35 22.17 -13.80
CA PHE A 353 -15.21 22.30 -14.70
C PHE A 353 -14.99 23.74 -15.18
N ASP A 354 -15.79 24.70 -14.71
CA ASP A 354 -15.73 26.11 -15.14
C ASP A 354 -14.71 26.92 -14.33
N ARG A 355 -13.78 26.26 -13.64
CA ARG A 355 -12.72 26.94 -12.87
C ARG A 355 -11.53 27.24 -13.76
N GLU A 356 -11.10 28.48 -13.75
CA GLU A 356 -9.81 28.91 -14.30
C GLU A 356 -8.68 28.16 -13.56
N VAL A 357 -7.81 27.49 -14.31
CA VAL A 357 -6.69 26.71 -13.77
C VAL A 357 -5.44 27.58 -13.86
N GLN A 358 -4.85 27.89 -12.71
CA GLN A 358 -3.57 28.59 -12.64
C GLN A 358 -2.41 27.58 -12.65
N VAL A 359 -1.36 27.90 -13.40
CA VAL A 359 -0.16 27.09 -13.55
C VAL A 359 0.94 27.62 -12.63
N THR A 360 1.44 26.77 -11.75
CA THR A 360 2.55 27.09 -10.85
C THR A 360 3.82 26.34 -11.24
N ALA A 361 4.90 27.07 -11.52
CA ALA A 361 6.23 26.51 -11.76
C ALA A 361 6.89 26.14 -10.42
N HIS A 362 7.14 24.84 -10.19
CA HIS A 362 7.63 24.31 -8.92
C HIS A 362 9.13 24.59 -8.69
N ARG A 363 9.45 25.32 -7.62
CA ARG A 363 10.77 25.91 -7.32
C ARG A 363 11.29 26.81 -8.44
N GLY A 364 10.38 27.55 -9.07
CA GLY A 364 10.56 28.14 -10.39
C GLY A 364 10.45 27.08 -11.49
N SER A 365 11.13 27.26 -12.62
CA SER A 365 11.16 26.22 -13.68
C SER A 365 12.29 25.21 -13.42
N ALA A 366 12.24 24.50 -12.28
CA ALA A 366 13.33 23.66 -11.77
C ALA A 366 13.68 22.43 -12.64
N LEU A 367 12.90 22.16 -13.69
CA LEU A 367 13.21 21.11 -14.66
C LEU A 367 14.26 21.56 -15.69
N VAL A 368 14.38 22.87 -15.93
CA VAL A 368 15.21 23.46 -17.00
C VAL A 368 16.26 24.45 -16.47
N ALA A 369 16.13 24.88 -15.22
CA ALA A 369 17.09 25.73 -14.51
C ALA A 369 17.25 25.25 -13.06
N PRO A 370 18.38 25.55 -12.38
CA PRO A 370 18.58 25.14 -10.99
C PRO A 370 17.50 25.71 -10.08
N GLU A 371 16.90 24.84 -9.26
CA GLU A 371 15.78 25.18 -8.37
C GLU A 371 16.06 26.38 -7.45
N ASN A 372 15.03 27.20 -7.15
CA ASN A 372 15.12 28.32 -6.20
C ASN A 372 16.21 29.37 -6.55
N THR A 373 16.52 29.56 -7.84
CA THR A 373 17.47 30.58 -8.35
C THR A 373 16.78 31.66 -9.17
N MET A 374 17.49 32.77 -9.43
CA MET A 374 17.02 33.80 -10.37
C MET A 374 16.78 33.23 -11.78
N ALA A 375 17.66 32.34 -12.25
CA ALA A 375 17.48 31.69 -13.55
C ALA A 375 16.17 30.89 -13.62
N ALA A 376 15.81 30.15 -12.56
CA ALA A 376 14.56 29.40 -12.54
C ALA A 376 13.31 30.29 -12.48
N LEU A 377 13.38 31.44 -11.82
CA LEU A 377 12.29 32.42 -11.81
C LEU A 377 12.12 33.09 -13.18
N GLU A 378 13.22 33.51 -13.81
CA GLU A 378 13.17 34.12 -15.15
C GLU A 378 12.67 33.11 -16.19
N GLN A 379 13.07 31.85 -16.09
CA GLN A 379 12.55 30.79 -16.95
C GLN A 379 11.05 30.55 -16.73
N ALA A 380 10.55 30.59 -15.49
CA ALA A 380 9.12 30.48 -15.21
C ALA A 380 8.30 31.62 -15.85
N ILE A 381 8.86 32.83 -15.91
CA ILE A 381 8.26 33.95 -16.65
C ILE A 381 8.21 33.65 -18.14
N GLN A 382 9.31 33.16 -18.72
CA GLN A 382 9.37 32.81 -20.14
C GLN A 382 8.40 31.68 -20.53
N ASP A 383 8.21 30.72 -19.62
CA ASP A 383 7.26 29.61 -19.80
C ASP A 383 5.79 30.06 -19.70
N GLY A 384 5.53 31.28 -19.21
CA GLY A 384 4.18 31.84 -19.07
C GLY A 384 3.42 31.29 -17.86
N ALA A 385 4.12 30.90 -16.79
CA ALA A 385 3.48 30.45 -15.56
C ALA A 385 2.72 31.60 -14.87
N ASP A 386 1.60 31.28 -14.21
CA ASP A 386 0.85 32.24 -13.40
C ASP A 386 1.58 32.51 -12.07
N TYR A 387 2.16 31.46 -11.49
CA TYR A 387 2.92 31.49 -10.25
C TYR A 387 4.27 30.76 -10.40
N ALA A 388 5.28 31.14 -9.63
CA ALA A 388 6.34 30.22 -9.22
C ALA A 388 6.16 29.86 -7.74
N GLU A 389 6.20 28.57 -7.44
CA GLU A 389 6.40 28.11 -6.07
C GLU A 389 7.89 28.22 -5.72
N ILE A 390 8.18 28.70 -4.51
CA ILE A 390 9.53 28.86 -3.97
C ILE A 390 9.55 28.44 -2.50
N ASP A 391 10.66 27.82 -2.09
CA ASP A 391 10.85 27.37 -0.72
C ASP A 391 11.63 28.43 0.06
N VAL A 392 11.12 28.87 1.21
CA VAL A 392 11.83 29.86 2.04
C VAL A 392 12.31 29.29 3.38
N GLN A 393 13.55 29.64 3.72
CA GLN A 393 14.22 29.32 4.98
C GLN A 393 14.98 30.55 5.50
N GLN A 394 15.54 30.43 6.71
CA GLN A 394 16.25 31.51 7.37
C GLN A 394 17.73 31.16 7.59
N THR A 395 18.61 32.12 7.31
CA THR A 395 20.04 32.04 7.62
C THR A 395 20.30 32.26 9.13
N SER A 396 21.52 32.00 9.59
CA SER A 396 21.89 32.16 11.02
C SER A 396 21.74 33.60 11.55
N ASP A 397 21.88 34.59 10.68
CA ASP A 397 21.69 36.03 10.91
C ASP A 397 20.26 36.52 10.65
N GLY A 398 19.35 35.62 10.29
CA GLY A 398 17.92 35.89 10.24
C GLY A 398 17.38 36.29 8.87
N ILE A 399 18.19 36.25 7.80
CA ILE A 399 17.77 36.63 6.46
C ILE A 399 16.96 35.51 5.81
N VAL A 400 15.83 35.86 5.20
CA VAL A 400 14.97 34.90 4.50
C VAL A 400 15.49 34.66 3.08
N VAL A 401 15.83 33.41 2.79
CA VAL A 401 16.43 32.97 1.54
C VAL A 401 15.59 31.89 0.86
N LEU A 402 15.68 31.82 -0.47
CA LEU A 402 15.10 30.76 -1.28
C LEU A 402 15.98 29.51 -1.18
N PHE A 403 15.52 28.49 -0.45
CA PHE A 403 16.25 27.24 -0.29
C PHE A 403 15.35 26.10 0.22
N HIS A 404 15.43 24.93 -0.42
CA HIS A 404 14.57 23.78 -0.10
C HIS A 404 15.09 22.89 1.03
N ASP A 405 16.33 22.40 0.90
CA ASP A 405 16.90 21.38 1.78
C ASP A 405 17.27 21.95 3.15
N THR A 406 17.32 21.11 4.19
CA THR A 406 17.79 21.57 5.51
C THR A 406 19.29 21.87 5.55
N ASP A 407 20.08 21.31 4.62
CA ASP A 407 21.51 21.51 4.49
C ASP A 407 21.96 21.83 3.06
N LEU A 408 23.17 22.38 2.94
CA LEU A 408 23.76 22.85 1.69
C LEU A 408 24.48 21.76 0.88
N ARG A 409 24.49 20.50 1.33
CA ARG A 409 25.38 19.47 0.76
C ARG A 409 25.02 19.10 -0.66
N ARG A 410 23.73 18.97 -0.96
CA ARG A 410 23.26 18.56 -2.31
C ARG A 410 23.58 19.60 -3.38
N VAL A 411 23.29 20.86 -3.07
CA VAL A 411 23.27 21.95 -4.05
C VAL A 411 24.60 22.70 -4.11
N ALA A 412 25.30 22.83 -2.99
CA ALA A 412 26.55 23.60 -2.89
C ALA A 412 27.76 22.76 -2.43
N GLY A 413 27.58 21.49 -2.08
CA GLY A 413 28.67 20.64 -1.57
C GLY A 413 29.19 21.05 -0.17
N VAL A 414 28.47 21.91 0.54
CA VAL A 414 28.89 22.43 1.86
C VAL A 414 28.16 21.71 2.98
N ASP A 415 28.91 21.22 3.96
CA ASP A 415 28.37 20.59 5.17
C ASP A 415 28.00 21.62 6.24
N LYS A 416 26.99 22.42 5.94
CA LYS A 416 26.35 23.37 6.88
C LYS A 416 24.85 23.39 6.64
N ARG A 417 24.06 23.58 7.70
CA ARG A 417 22.64 23.90 7.60
C ARG A 417 22.40 25.38 7.32
N THR A 418 21.20 25.70 6.82
CA THR A 418 20.76 27.08 6.57
C THR A 418 20.90 27.97 7.82
N TRP A 419 20.54 27.44 9.00
CA TRP A 419 20.66 28.15 10.29
C TRP A 419 22.08 28.17 10.91
N GLU A 420 23.08 27.59 10.24
CA GLU A 420 24.49 27.55 10.71
C GLU A 420 25.44 28.43 9.88
N ILE A 421 24.91 29.14 8.87
CA ILE A 421 25.68 30.00 7.96
C ILE A 421 25.05 31.40 7.87
N SER A 422 25.87 32.44 7.76
CA SER A 422 25.36 33.81 7.54
C SER A 422 24.97 34.00 6.07
N TYR A 423 24.07 34.95 5.77
CA TYR A 423 23.74 35.25 4.37
C TYR A 423 24.98 35.70 3.57
N ASP A 424 25.85 36.49 4.19
CA ASP A 424 27.07 36.98 3.55
C ASP A 424 28.06 35.88 3.14
N GLU A 425 28.07 34.76 3.84
CA GLU A 425 28.80 33.56 3.44
C GLU A 425 28.01 32.74 2.41
N MET A 426 26.72 32.53 2.67
CA MET A 426 25.84 31.69 1.86
C MET A 426 25.67 32.22 0.42
N LYS A 427 25.58 33.54 0.22
CA LYS A 427 25.46 34.18 -1.10
C LYS A 427 26.68 34.01 -2.00
N ARG A 428 27.82 33.53 -1.46
CA ARG A 428 29.04 33.24 -2.25
C ARG A 428 29.06 31.82 -2.79
N LEU A 429 28.17 30.96 -2.31
CA LEU A 429 28.10 29.57 -2.71
C LEU A 429 27.48 29.46 -4.08
N ASP A 430 28.14 28.71 -4.95
CA ASP A 430 27.57 28.26 -6.21
C ASP A 430 26.44 27.25 -5.94
N ILE A 431 25.24 27.58 -6.40
CA ILE A 431 24.05 26.73 -6.29
C ILE A 431 23.48 26.35 -7.65
N GLY A 432 24.25 26.50 -8.73
CA GLY A 432 23.82 26.18 -10.10
C GLY A 432 24.66 25.10 -10.78
N SER A 433 25.95 24.98 -10.48
CA SER A 433 26.83 23.99 -11.14
C SER A 433 26.41 22.53 -10.90
N TRP A 434 25.68 22.24 -9.82
CA TRP A 434 25.12 20.89 -9.60
C TRP A 434 24.08 20.50 -10.67
N PHE A 435 23.46 21.49 -11.31
CA PHE A 435 22.48 21.31 -12.39
C PHE A 435 23.17 21.25 -13.75
N SER A 436 23.98 22.26 -14.08
CA SER A 436 24.79 22.35 -15.31
C SER A 436 25.85 23.44 -15.14
N ASP A 437 27.02 23.26 -15.75
CA ASP A 437 28.15 24.22 -15.68
C ASP A 437 27.77 25.62 -16.17
N GLU A 438 26.76 25.72 -17.05
CA GLU A 438 26.24 26.99 -17.58
C GLU A 438 25.61 27.89 -16.50
N PHE A 439 25.17 27.31 -15.39
CA PHE A 439 24.56 28.03 -14.25
C PHE A 439 25.54 28.26 -13.10
N SER A 440 26.84 28.13 -13.33
CA SER A 440 27.89 28.32 -12.30
C SER A 440 27.94 29.73 -11.69
N ASP A 441 27.22 30.69 -12.27
CA ASP A 441 27.04 32.05 -11.75
C ASP A 441 25.87 32.18 -10.75
N GLN A 442 24.98 31.17 -10.65
CA GLN A 442 23.81 31.23 -9.79
C GLN A 442 24.19 31.16 -8.31
N ARG A 443 23.59 32.05 -7.50
CA ARG A 443 23.81 32.21 -6.06
C ARG A 443 22.48 32.16 -5.32
N VAL A 444 22.55 31.90 -4.02
CA VAL A 444 21.39 31.92 -3.12
C VAL A 444 20.72 33.30 -3.16
N VAL A 445 19.41 33.30 -3.37
CA VAL A 445 18.58 34.51 -3.55
C VAL A 445 17.78 34.77 -2.27
N THR A 446 17.68 36.03 -1.83
CA THR A 446 16.77 36.41 -0.75
C THR A 446 15.32 36.51 -1.23
N LEU A 447 14.36 36.36 -0.33
CA LEU A 447 12.96 36.57 -0.69
C LEU A 447 12.69 37.98 -1.23
N ALA A 448 13.38 39.00 -0.68
CA ALA A 448 13.27 40.37 -1.15
C ALA A 448 13.74 40.52 -2.60
N GLU A 449 14.92 40.00 -2.94
CA GLU A 449 15.46 40.02 -4.31
C GLU A 449 14.53 39.29 -5.29
N ALA A 450 13.99 38.14 -4.88
CA ALA A 450 13.06 37.37 -5.70
C ALA A 450 11.76 38.15 -6.01
N MET A 451 11.13 38.75 -4.98
CA MET A 451 9.91 39.57 -5.17
C MET A 451 10.16 40.77 -6.08
N ASP A 452 11.32 41.44 -5.94
CA ASP A 452 11.66 42.58 -6.79
C ASP A 452 11.91 42.17 -8.25
N ALA A 453 12.51 41.00 -8.50
CA ALA A 453 12.79 40.52 -9.84
C ALA A 453 11.53 40.11 -10.63
N VAL A 454 10.52 39.58 -9.94
CA VAL A 454 9.31 39.00 -10.57
C VAL A 454 8.11 39.95 -10.59
N ARG A 455 8.18 41.09 -9.90
CA ARG A 455 7.08 42.04 -9.74
C ARG A 455 6.36 42.38 -11.04
N GLY A 456 5.04 42.20 -11.05
CA GLY A 456 4.18 42.46 -12.20
C GLY A 456 4.36 41.51 -13.38
N ARG A 457 5.26 40.51 -13.27
CA ARG A 457 5.57 39.52 -14.32
C ARG A 457 5.19 38.11 -13.91
N LEU A 458 5.30 37.77 -12.63
CA LEU A 458 5.03 36.44 -12.08
C LEU A 458 4.64 36.53 -10.61
N LYS A 459 3.60 35.81 -10.20
CA LYS A 459 3.19 35.72 -8.80
C LYS A 459 3.98 34.65 -8.06
N LEU A 460 4.04 34.72 -6.74
CA LEU A 460 4.79 33.74 -5.93
C LEU A 460 3.87 32.89 -5.05
N ASN A 461 4.09 31.58 -5.04
CA ASN A 461 3.63 30.70 -3.98
C ASN A 461 4.80 30.46 -3.02
N ILE A 462 4.79 31.13 -1.87
CA ILE A 462 5.88 31.13 -0.91
C ILE A 462 5.65 29.99 0.09
N GLU A 463 6.36 28.87 -0.07
CA GLU A 463 6.30 27.74 0.84
C GLU A 463 7.23 27.95 2.04
N LEU A 464 6.67 27.97 3.25
CA LEU A 464 7.44 28.06 4.49
C LEU A 464 8.02 26.69 4.86
N LYS A 465 9.35 26.55 4.91
CA LYS A 465 10.01 25.35 5.42
C LYS A 465 10.29 25.46 6.92
N ILE A 466 9.36 24.99 7.75
CA ILE A 466 9.50 25.05 9.21
C ILE A 466 10.31 23.85 9.71
N ASN A 467 11.61 24.07 9.87
CA ASN A 467 12.58 23.05 10.34
C ASN A 467 12.85 23.11 11.85
N GLY A 468 12.12 23.93 12.62
CA GLY A 468 12.30 24.12 14.06
C GLY A 468 13.47 25.02 14.48
N HIS A 469 14.20 25.59 13.52
CA HIS A 469 15.37 26.45 13.77
C HIS A 469 15.19 27.92 13.35
N GLY A 470 14.09 28.26 12.67
CA GLY A 470 13.74 29.64 12.31
C GLY A 470 13.34 30.50 13.52
N ARG A 471 13.73 31.77 13.51
CA ARG A 471 13.31 32.80 14.48
C ARG A 471 12.08 33.52 13.94
N ASN A 472 10.89 32.93 14.14
CA ASN A 472 9.61 33.48 13.64
C ASN A 472 9.59 33.69 12.12
N LEU A 473 9.99 32.68 11.35
CA LEU A 473 10.08 32.74 9.88
C LEU A 473 8.80 33.28 9.24
N GLU A 474 7.64 32.82 9.72
CA GLU A 474 6.32 33.27 9.25
C GLU A 474 6.11 34.77 9.45
N SER A 475 6.53 35.30 10.60
CA SER A 475 6.41 36.72 10.91
C SER A 475 7.32 37.57 10.03
N GLU A 476 8.53 37.08 9.77
CA GLU A 476 9.51 37.77 8.92
C GLU A 476 9.10 37.76 7.44
N VAL A 477 8.57 36.64 6.93
CA VAL A 477 8.02 36.56 5.58
C VAL A 477 6.86 37.54 5.40
N VAL A 478 5.92 37.60 6.36
CA VAL A 478 4.81 38.58 6.32
C VAL A 478 5.34 40.01 6.35
N ARG A 479 6.39 40.28 7.16
CA ARG A 479 7.02 41.61 7.22
C ARG A 479 7.61 42.00 5.87
N LEU A 480 8.33 41.09 5.21
CA LEU A 480 8.94 41.33 3.89
C LEU A 480 7.89 41.53 2.80
N ILE A 481 6.83 40.72 2.76
CA ILE A 481 5.73 40.87 1.80
C ILE A 481 5.09 42.25 1.92
N ARG A 482 4.77 42.69 3.15
CA ARG A 482 4.19 44.02 3.41
C ARG A 482 5.15 45.15 3.08
N GLN A 483 6.43 44.99 3.40
CA GLN A 483 7.44 46.01 3.08
C GLN A 483 7.61 46.21 1.57
N ALA A 484 7.37 45.14 0.80
CA ALA A 484 7.46 45.14 -0.65
C ALA A 484 6.12 45.42 -1.36
N ASP A 485 5.03 45.70 -0.64
CA ASP A 485 3.66 45.83 -1.18
C ASP A 485 3.28 44.65 -2.12
N PHE A 486 3.64 43.42 -1.75
CA PHE A 486 3.54 42.22 -2.60
C PHE A 486 2.33 41.32 -2.27
N GLU A 487 1.41 41.76 -1.41
CA GLU A 487 0.30 40.93 -0.89
C GLU A 487 -0.63 40.39 -1.98
N SER A 488 -0.86 41.17 -3.05
CA SER A 488 -1.75 40.78 -4.15
C SER A 488 -1.09 39.88 -5.19
N GLU A 489 0.24 39.73 -5.11
CA GLU A 489 1.06 38.96 -6.04
C GLU A 489 1.64 37.69 -5.39
N CYS A 490 1.21 37.34 -4.17
CA CYS A 490 1.64 36.10 -3.54
C CYS A 490 0.52 35.32 -2.86
N ILE A 491 0.79 34.04 -2.69
CA ILE A 491 0.13 33.18 -1.72
C ILE A 491 1.22 32.59 -0.80
N VAL A 492 0.89 32.34 0.46
CA VAL A 492 1.79 31.69 1.41
C VAL A 492 1.25 30.30 1.71
N THR A 493 2.11 29.29 1.62
CA THR A 493 1.77 27.88 1.90
C THR A 493 2.74 27.26 2.89
N SER A 494 2.34 26.16 3.52
CA SER A 494 3.16 25.38 4.45
C SER A 494 2.59 23.97 4.56
N LEU A 495 3.44 22.99 4.85
CA LEU A 495 3.04 21.62 5.22
C LEU A 495 2.86 21.43 6.74
N ASP A 496 3.29 22.39 7.55
CA ASP A 496 3.38 22.29 9.02
C ASP A 496 2.18 22.85 9.78
#